data_AF-A0A5T8ZTZ9-F1
#
_entry.id   AF-A0A5T8ZTZ9-F1
#
_cell.length_a   1.000
_cell.length_b   1.000
_cell.length_c   1.000
_cell.angle_alpha   90.00
_cell.angle_beta   90.00
_cell.angle_gamma   90.00
#
_symmetry.space_group_name_H-M   'P 1'
#
loop_
_entity.id
_entity.type
_entity.pdbx_description
1 polymer ?
#
loop_
_entity_poly.entity_id
_entity_poly.type
_entity_poly.pdbx_seq_one_letter_code
_entity_poly.pdbx_strand_id
1 'polypeptide(L)' 'KTERVRDKKKILSSYQDVQHLAHAWKADYFLTNDDRLIERGGYIYSLLGVKTKFIKEKELADLK' A
#
# COMPACT_ATOMS: atom_id res chain seq x y z
N LYS A 1 6.62 -34.21 5.06
CA LYS A 1 5.68 -33.30 5.75
C LYS A 1 5.19 -32.28 4.72
N THR A 2 3.99 -32.45 4.18
CA THR A 2 3.37 -31.52 3.23
C THR A 2 2.87 -30.31 4.02
N GLU A 3 3.48 -29.15 3.80
CA GLU A 3 3.12 -27.90 4.46
C GLU A 3 1.67 -27.53 4.10
N ARG A 4 0.80 -27.63 5.10
CA ARG A 4 -0.62 -27.34 4.99
C ARG A 4 -0.80 -25.85 4.74
N VAL A 5 -1.34 -25.52 3.57
CA VAL A 5 -2.26 -24.41 3.22
C VAL A 5 -2.66 -23.49 4.41
N ARG A 6 -1.69 -22.75 4.93
CA ARG A 6 -1.84 -21.56 5.79
C ARG A 6 -1.30 -20.47 4.88
N ASP A 7 -2.09 -19.75 4.09
CA ASP A 7 -2.89 -18.65 4.59
C ASP A 7 -3.69 -18.04 3.43
N LYS A 8 -4.82 -18.63 3.01
CA LYS A 8 -5.65 -18.05 1.92
C LYS A 8 -6.03 -16.58 2.20
N LYS A 9 -6.27 -16.23 3.47
CA LYS A 9 -6.56 -14.85 3.91
C LYS A 9 -5.36 -13.90 3.74
N LYS A 10 -4.14 -14.36 4.00
CA LYS A 10 -2.92 -13.55 3.86
C LYS A 10 -2.57 -13.31 2.39
N ILE A 11 -2.84 -14.30 1.53
CA ILE A 11 -2.73 -14.16 0.07
C ILE A 11 -3.75 -13.13 -0.43
N LEU A 12 -4.99 -13.18 0.04
CA LEU A 12 -6.03 -12.19 -0.29
C LEU A 12 -5.68 -10.77 0.17
N SER A 13 -5.17 -10.62 1.40
CA SER A 13 -4.70 -9.32 1.92
C SER A 13 -3.59 -8.75 1.03
N SER A 14 -2.55 -9.54 0.73
CA SER A 14 -1.48 -9.07 -0.17
C SER A 14 -1.96 -8.77 -1.59
N TYR A 15 -2.98 -9.46 -2.10
CA TYR A 15 -3.54 -9.14 -3.41
C TYR A 15 -4.28 -7.80 -3.40
N GLN A 16 -5.09 -7.55 -2.37
CA GLN A 16 -5.80 -6.28 -2.19
C GLN A 16 -4.83 -5.12 -1.98
N ASP A 17 -3.75 -5.32 -1.23
CA ASP A 17 -2.68 -4.35 -1.03
C ASP A 17 -2.02 -3.96 -2.37
N VAL A 18 -1.71 -4.94 -3.21
CA VAL A 18 -1.14 -4.71 -4.55
C VAL A 18 -2.13 -3.96 -5.44
N GLN A 19 -3.43 -4.30 -5.40
CA GLN A 19 -4.44 -3.60 -6.18
C GLN A 19 -4.61 -2.15 -5.73
N HIS A 20 -4.62 -1.89 -4.41
CA HIS A 20 -4.69 -0.53 -3.88
C HIS A 20 -3.48 0.30 -4.35
N LEU A 21 -2.26 -0.26 -4.29
CA LEU A 21 -1.07 0.39 -4.85
C LEU A 21 -1.14 0.55 -6.37
N ALA A 22 -1.70 -0.43 -7.10
CA ALA A 22 -1.83 -0.35 -8.56
C ALA A 22 -2.91 0.65 -9.01
N HIS A 23 -3.83 1.05 -8.12
CA HIS A 23 -4.83 2.08 -8.40
C HIS A 23 -4.41 3.46 -7.92
N ALA A 24 -3.69 3.53 -6.80
CA ALA A 24 -3.34 4.79 -6.15
C ALA A 24 -2.37 5.66 -6.95
N TRP A 25 -1.65 5.12 -7.95
CA TRP A 25 -0.84 5.91 -8.89
C TRP A 25 -1.62 6.99 -9.66
N LYS A 26 -2.95 6.85 -9.77
CA LYS A 26 -3.83 7.85 -10.40
C LYS A 26 -4.18 9.02 -9.48
N ALA A 27 -3.90 8.90 -8.18
CA ALA A 27 -4.20 9.90 -7.17
C ALA A 27 -2.91 10.59 -6.70
N ASP A 28 -3.04 11.84 -6.25
CA ASP A 28 -1.92 12.57 -5.65
C ASP A 28 -1.56 12.06 -4.25
N TYR A 29 -2.53 11.48 -3.55
CA TYR A 29 -2.38 10.99 -2.18
C TYR A 29 -2.95 9.58 -2.00
N PHE A 30 -2.21 8.75 -1.28
CA PHE A 30 -2.65 7.42 -0.85
C PHE A 30 -2.73 7.38 0.67
N LEU A 31 -3.95 7.30 1.20
CA LEU A 31 -4.22 7.24 2.63
C LEU A 31 -4.09 5.81 3.14
N THR A 32 -3.13 5.56 4.01
CA THR A 32 -3.01 4.28 4.71
C THR A 32 -2.32 4.45 6.06
N ASN A 33 -2.73 3.66 7.04
CA ASN A 33 -2.07 3.58 8.35
C ASN A 33 -1.13 2.36 8.45
N ASP A 34 -0.99 1.57 7.37
CA ASP A 34 -0.11 0.40 7.34
C ASP A 34 1.33 0.79 6.94
N ASP A 35 2.23 0.79 7.92
CA ASP A 35 3.64 1.15 7.72
C ASP A 35 4.35 0.26 6.69
N ARG A 36 4.02 -1.04 6.62
CA ARG A 36 4.64 -1.95 5.66
C ARG A 36 4.19 -1.67 4.24
N LEU A 37 2.93 -1.25 4.08
CA LEU A 37 2.39 -0.87 2.79
C LEU A 37 2.99 0.44 2.31
N ILE A 38 3.19 1.41 3.21
CA ILE A 38 3.87 2.67 2.92
C ILE A 38 5.31 2.43 2.46
N GLU A 39 6.07 1.61 3.19
CA GLU A 39 7.47 1.32 2.85
C GLU A 39 7.59 0.64 1.48
N ARG A 40 6.78 -0.40 1.25
CA ARG A 40 6.77 -1.13 -0.03
C ARG A 40 6.27 -0.26 -1.18
N GLY A 41 5.15 0.41 -0.98
CA GLY A 41 4.54 1.29 -1.97
C GLY A 41 5.45 2.46 -2.32
N GLY A 42 6.07 3.10 -1.32
CA GLY A 42 7.04 4.18 -1.49
C GLY A 42 8.27 3.75 -2.27
N TYR A 43 8.82 2.56 -2.01
CA TYR A 43 9.92 2.01 -2.79
C TYR A 43 9.53 1.78 -4.26
N ILE A 44 8.39 1.14 -4.51
CA ILE A 44 7.90 0.88 -5.88
C ILE A 44 7.62 2.19 -6.62
N TYR A 45 6.97 3.15 -5.97
CA TYR A 45 6.60 4.42 -6.58
C TYR A 45 7.82 5.29 -6.87
N SER A 46 8.83 5.26 -6.00
CA SER A 46 10.13 5.89 -6.23
C SER A 46 10.82 5.34 -7.48
N LEU A 47 10.83 4.01 -7.66
CA LEU A 47 11.40 3.37 -8.84
C LEU A 47 10.64 3.71 -10.14
N LEU A 48 9.31 3.82 -10.05
CA LEU A 48 8.45 4.10 -11.20
C LEU A 48 8.26 5.61 -11.49
N GLY A 49 8.81 6.50 -10.65
CA GLY A 49 8.61 7.95 -10.78
C GLY A 49 7.16 8.40 -10.54
N VAL A 50 6.38 7.62 -9.78
CA VAL A 50 4.99 7.93 -9.44
C VAL A 50 4.96 9.02 -8.36
N LYS A 51 4.19 10.09 -8.60
CA LYS A 51 4.14 11.28 -7.73
C LYS A 51 3.23 11.13 -6.50
N THR A 52 2.48 10.04 -6.41
CA THR A 52 1.55 9.78 -5.32
C THR A 52 2.29 9.76 -3.97
N LYS A 53 1.80 10.57 -3.03
CA LYS A 53 2.34 10.65 -1.67
C LYS A 53 1.54 9.76 -0.73
N PHE A 54 2.25 8.99 0.08
CA PHE A 54 1.65 8.22 1.16
C PHE A 54 1.37 9.16 2.33
N ILE A 55 0.14 9.15 2.84
CA ILE A 55 -0.27 9.93 4.01
C ILE A 55 -0.94 9.01 5.03
N LYS A 56 -0.71 9.31 6.30
CA LYS A 56 -1.44 8.68 7.41
C LYS A 56 -2.68 9.48 7.77
N GLU A 57 -3.63 8.84 8.46
CA GLU A 57 -4.85 9.50 8.93
C GLU A 57 -4.56 10.74 9.80
N LYS A 58 -3.47 10.70 10.58
CA LYS A 58 -3.04 11.85 11.39
C LYS A 58 -2.59 13.04 10.55
N GLU A 59 -1.98 12.79 9.40
CA GLU A 59 -1.45 13.83 8.49
C GLU A 59 -2.56 14.40 7.59
N LEU A 60 -3.71 13.71 7.48
CA LEU A 60 -4.87 14.20 6.77
C LEU A 60 -5.43 15.50 7.38
N ALA A 61 -5.29 15.68 8.70
CA ALA A 61 -5.71 16.89 9.39
C ALA A 61 -4.80 18.10 9.06
N ASP A 62 -3.53 17.84 8.75
CA ASP A 62 -2.51 18.85 8.42
C ASP A 62 -2.54 19.27 6.94
N LEU A 63 -3.38 18.62 6.13
CA LEU A 63 -3.60 18.89 4.71
C LEU A 63 -4.65 19.96 4.43
N LYS A 64 -5.21 20.59 5.47
CA LYS A 64 -6.22 21.67 5.38
C LYS A 64 -5.61 23.04 5.11
#